data_AF-A0A8T0E575-F1
#
_entry.id   AF-A0A8T0E575-F1
#
_cell.length_a   1.000
_cell.length_b   1.000
_cell.length_c   1.000
_cell.angle_alpha   90.00
_cell.angle_beta   90.00
_cell.angle_gamma   90.00
#
_symmetry.space_group_name_H-M   'P 1'
#
loop_
_entity.id
_entity.type
_entity.pdbx_description
1 polymer ?
#
loop_
_entity_poly.entity_id
_entity_poly.type
_entity_poly.pdbx_seq_one_letter_code
_entity_poly.pdbx_strand_id
1 'polypeptide(L)'
;MIDSYMHQDELGRTAGTVYNCYKSIQTSKRTSNNEDERQVLLWSVDDVAAWIEKNGFSWCKQAFIDSQVDGDLLLQLDEKSLMESIGMNNGILRKRFMRLLNHLKCYADYSAIDESGLNDFLKRLGPEYCQYTYRMLLSGVRYEDIKYFTSEILEKECGISNSIHRAKILHKAKVESHLSNSAQAETSNRSETQDFDAFISYRRSSGSHLARKSLKP
;
A
#
# COMPACT_ATOMS: atom_id res chain seq x y z
N MET A 1 -50.68 -38.10 9.74
CA MET A 1 -49.91 -37.67 10.93
C MET A 1 -48.49 -38.20 10.72
N ILE A 2 -47.51 -37.55 10.08
CA ILE A 2 -47.06 -36.13 10.09
C ILE A 2 -46.91 -35.67 11.55
N ASP A 3 -45.76 -35.35 12.15
CA ASP A 3 -44.37 -35.11 11.74
C ASP A 3 -43.46 -35.37 12.96
N SER A 4 -42.21 -35.81 12.74
CA SER A 4 -41.10 -35.51 13.66
C SER A 4 -39.77 -35.62 12.89
N TYR A 5 -39.40 -34.51 12.26
CA TYR A 5 -38.13 -34.31 11.56
C TYR A 5 -37.15 -33.55 12.46
N MET A 6 -35.92 -34.07 12.52
CA MET A 6 -34.64 -33.34 12.50
C MET A 6 -34.25 -32.45 13.69
N HIS A 7 -33.34 -32.96 14.52
CA HIS A 7 -32.24 -32.13 15.02
C HIS A 7 -31.03 -32.97 15.45
N GLN A 8 -30.08 -33.16 14.53
CA GLN A 8 -28.66 -33.40 14.79
C GLN A 8 -27.94 -33.37 13.44
N ASP A 9 -27.14 -32.32 13.21
CA ASP A 9 -25.86 -32.34 12.45
C ASP A 9 -25.47 -30.95 11.91
N GLU A 10 -24.92 -30.08 12.78
CA GLU A 10 -24.29 -28.81 12.35
C GLU A 10 -22.96 -28.51 13.09
N LEU A 11 -22.09 -29.50 13.27
CA LEU A 11 -20.73 -29.28 13.80
C LEU A 11 -19.60 -29.81 12.89
N GLY A 12 -19.84 -29.85 11.58
CA GLY A 12 -18.87 -30.38 10.60
C GLY A 12 -18.47 -29.47 9.44
N ARG A 13 -19.05 -28.28 9.26
CA ARG A 13 -18.87 -27.49 8.01
C ARG A 13 -18.00 -26.23 8.09
N THR A 14 -17.52 -25.82 9.26
CA THR A 14 -16.82 -24.53 9.43
C THR A 14 -15.29 -24.59 9.33
N ALA A 15 -14.69 -25.78 9.16
CA ALA A 15 -13.24 -25.92 8.98
C ALA A 15 -12.81 -25.93 7.49
N GLY A 16 -13.72 -26.22 6.55
CA GLY A 16 -13.41 -26.36 5.12
C GLY A 16 -13.39 -25.07 4.31
N THR A 17 -13.95 -23.97 4.82
CA THR A 17 -14.12 -22.73 4.04
C THR A 17 -12.91 -21.78 4.15
N VAL A 18 -12.17 -21.86 5.26
CA VAL A 18 -11.05 -20.93 5.51
C VAL A 18 -9.81 -21.29 4.68
N TYR A 19 -9.55 -22.58 4.46
CA TYR A 19 -8.40 -23.02 3.66
C TYR A 19 -8.63 -22.82 2.15
N ASN A 20 -9.89 -22.89 1.69
CA ASN A 20 -10.23 -22.64 0.30
C ASN A 20 -10.15 -21.15 -0.08
N CYS A 21 -10.42 -20.22 0.86
CA CYS A 21 -10.26 -18.79 0.60
C CYS A 21 -8.81 -18.39 0.27
N TYR A 22 -7.81 -19.09 0.83
CA TYR A 22 -6.39 -18.85 0.50
C TYR A 22 -5.96 -19.41 -0.87
N LYS A 23 -6.65 -20.42 -1.41
CA LYS A 23 -6.34 -21.01 -2.73
C LYS A 23 -7.19 -20.44 -3.88
N SER A 24 -8.40 -19.97 -3.61
CA SER A 24 -9.29 -19.40 -4.63
C SER A 24 -8.81 -18.06 -5.19
N ILE A 25 -7.85 -17.39 -4.53
CA ILE A 25 -7.25 -16.14 -5.03
C ILE A 25 -6.31 -16.40 -6.24
N GLN A 26 -5.86 -17.64 -6.48
CA GLN A 26 -4.89 -17.93 -7.56
C GLN A 26 -5.48 -18.56 -8.83
N THR A 27 -6.75 -18.96 -8.86
CA THR A 27 -7.31 -19.59 -10.08
C THR A 27 -8.79 -19.27 -10.27
N SER A 28 -9.12 -18.11 -10.86
CA SER A 28 -10.29 -18.00 -11.75
C SER A 28 -10.22 -16.75 -12.65
N LYS A 29 -9.80 -17.00 -13.89
CA LYS A 29 -10.14 -16.34 -15.18
C LYS A 29 -10.45 -14.82 -15.19
N ARG A 30 -9.47 -14.10 -15.74
CA ARG A 30 -9.54 -12.82 -16.48
C ARG A 30 -10.89 -12.52 -17.15
N THR A 31 -11.48 -11.37 -16.80
CA THR A 31 -12.12 -10.41 -17.74
C THR A 31 -11.93 -8.99 -17.17
N SER A 32 -11.26 -8.13 -17.96
CA SER A 32 -11.16 -6.65 -17.94
C SER A 32 -11.13 -5.74 -16.68
N ASN A 33 -11.06 -6.18 -15.42
CA ASN A 33 -11.24 -5.22 -14.27
C ASN A 33 -10.09 -5.13 -13.23
N ASN A 34 -8.88 -5.65 -13.50
CA ASN A 34 -7.81 -5.65 -12.48
C ASN A 34 -7.18 -4.28 -12.19
N GLU A 35 -7.33 -3.30 -13.08
CA GLU A 35 -6.79 -1.94 -12.88
C GLU A 35 -7.75 -1.09 -12.03
N ASP A 36 -9.06 -1.20 -12.27
CA ASP A 36 -10.10 -0.47 -11.53
C ASP A 36 -10.17 -0.89 -10.05
N GLU A 37 -9.94 -2.17 -9.76
CA GLU A 37 -9.90 -2.68 -8.38
C GLU A 37 -8.72 -2.10 -7.56
N ARG A 38 -7.71 -1.52 -8.22
CA ARG A 38 -6.58 -0.86 -7.54
C ARG A 38 -6.81 0.62 -7.30
N GLN A 39 -7.70 1.26 -8.07
CA GLN A 39 -8.02 2.68 -7.95
C GLN A 39 -9.04 2.93 -6.84
N VAL A 40 -8.75 2.43 -5.62
CA VAL A 40 -9.66 2.48 -4.47
C VAL A 40 -10.05 3.91 -4.11
N LEU A 41 -9.17 4.88 -4.31
CA LEU A 41 -9.42 6.31 -4.10
C LEU A 41 -10.58 6.87 -4.94
N LEU A 42 -10.90 6.23 -6.07
CA LEU A 42 -11.95 6.65 -7.00
C LEU A 42 -13.26 5.89 -6.78
N TRP A 43 -13.31 4.99 -5.81
CA TRP A 43 -14.49 4.17 -5.56
C TRP A 43 -15.64 5.02 -5.02
N SER A 44 -16.80 4.86 -5.66
CA SER A 44 -18.07 5.37 -5.16
C SER A 44 -18.58 4.53 -3.98
N VAL A 45 -19.66 5.01 -3.34
CA VAL A 45 -20.37 4.25 -2.30
C VAL A 45 -20.85 2.90 -2.82
N ASP A 46 -21.26 2.82 -4.10
CA ASP A 46 -21.72 1.58 -4.72
C ASP A 46 -20.57 0.60 -4.94
N ASP A 47 -19.39 1.08 -5.34
CA ASP A 47 -18.18 0.25 -5.51
C ASP A 47 -17.75 -0.34 -4.16
N VAL A 48 -17.77 0.47 -3.10
CA VAL A 48 -17.51 0.02 -1.72
C VAL A 48 -18.54 -1.04 -1.33
N ALA A 49 -19.83 -0.80 -1.55
CA ALA A 49 -20.88 -1.75 -1.22
C ALA A 49 -20.71 -3.10 -1.95
N ALA A 50 -20.34 -3.07 -3.24
CA ALA A 50 -20.04 -4.25 -4.03
C ALA A 50 -18.80 -5.00 -3.49
N TRP A 51 -17.75 -4.27 -3.08
CA TRP A 51 -16.57 -4.85 -2.47
C TRP A 51 -16.89 -5.52 -1.12
N ILE A 52 -17.71 -4.89 -0.28
CA ILE A 52 -18.17 -5.44 1.01
C ILE A 52 -18.91 -6.77 0.80
N GLU A 53 -19.83 -6.81 -0.17
CA GLU A 53 -20.59 -8.00 -0.53
C GLU A 53 -19.70 -9.11 -1.09
N LYS A 54 -18.81 -8.79 -2.04
CA LYS A 54 -17.85 -9.73 -2.66
C LYS A 54 -16.98 -10.44 -1.61
N ASN A 55 -16.66 -9.76 -0.50
CA ASN A 55 -15.81 -10.30 0.56
C ASN A 55 -16.58 -10.95 1.72
N GLY A 56 -17.89 -11.18 1.59
CA GLY A 56 -18.69 -11.92 2.57
C GLY A 56 -19.16 -11.10 3.77
N PHE A 57 -19.23 -9.77 3.63
CA PHE A 57 -19.71 -8.84 4.65
C PHE A 57 -21.08 -8.22 4.27
N SER A 58 -21.88 -8.89 3.43
CA SER A 58 -23.17 -8.38 2.95
C SER A 58 -24.13 -7.94 4.05
N TRP A 59 -24.04 -8.56 5.24
CA TRP A 59 -24.88 -8.24 6.40
C TRP A 59 -24.68 -6.83 6.97
N CYS A 60 -23.51 -6.20 6.76
CA CYS A 60 -23.26 -4.82 7.15
C CYS A 60 -23.21 -3.85 5.96
N LYS A 61 -23.42 -4.33 4.72
CA LYS A 61 -23.40 -3.50 3.52
C LYS A 61 -24.26 -2.25 3.66
N GLN A 62 -25.48 -2.40 4.17
CA GLN A 62 -26.39 -1.26 4.34
C GLN A 62 -25.83 -0.19 5.27
N ALA A 63 -25.12 -0.58 6.34
CA ALA A 63 -24.50 0.37 7.27
C ALA A 63 -23.40 1.21 6.59
N PHE A 64 -22.66 0.65 5.63
CA PHE A 64 -21.69 1.40 4.83
C PHE A 64 -22.37 2.39 3.87
N ILE A 65 -23.48 1.97 3.24
CA ILE A 65 -24.27 2.83 2.34
C ILE A 65 -24.92 3.99 3.12
N ASP A 66 -25.55 3.68 4.26
CA ASP A 66 -26.20 4.68 5.12
C ASP A 66 -25.19 5.67 5.69
N SER A 67 -23.98 5.21 5.99
CA SER A 67 -22.86 6.06 6.43
C SER A 67 -22.14 6.76 5.26
N GLN A 68 -22.60 6.58 4.01
CA GLN A 68 -22.01 7.16 2.80
C GLN A 68 -20.50 6.90 2.68
N VAL A 69 -20.06 5.68 3.02
CA VAL A 69 -18.64 5.32 2.97
C VAL A 69 -18.22 5.11 1.53
N ASP A 70 -17.43 6.04 1.00
CA ASP A 70 -16.75 5.95 -0.29
C ASP A 70 -15.33 5.35 -0.14
N GLY A 71 -14.59 5.29 -1.25
CA GLY A 71 -13.25 4.72 -1.29
C GLY A 71 -12.24 5.43 -0.38
N ASP A 72 -12.31 6.76 -0.32
CA ASP A 72 -11.49 7.57 0.57
C ASP A 72 -11.77 7.19 2.04
N LEU A 73 -13.03 7.27 2.47
CA LEU A 73 -13.43 6.95 3.83
C LEU A 73 -13.10 5.49 4.19
N LEU A 74 -13.29 4.55 3.26
CA LEU A 74 -12.95 3.13 3.45
C LEU A 74 -11.46 2.96 3.80
N LEU A 75 -10.56 3.66 3.10
CA LEU A 75 -9.12 3.61 3.37
C LEU A 75 -8.75 4.29 4.70
N GLN A 76 -9.59 5.17 5.23
CA GLN A 76 -9.40 5.82 6.54
C GLN A 76 -10.00 5.04 7.71
N LEU A 77 -10.85 4.03 7.48
CA LEU A 77 -11.50 3.28 8.56
C LEU A 77 -10.51 2.64 9.52
N ASP A 78 -10.87 2.71 10.79
CA ASP A 78 -10.18 2.14 11.94
C ASP A 78 -11.12 1.23 12.75
N GLU A 79 -10.59 0.54 13.78
CA GLU A 79 -11.43 -0.37 14.56
C GLU A 79 -12.55 0.35 15.32
N LYS A 80 -12.33 1.61 15.71
CA LYS A 80 -13.28 2.43 16.46
C LYS A 80 -14.47 2.82 15.59
N SER A 81 -14.24 3.37 14.40
CA SER A 81 -15.28 3.71 13.42
C SER A 81 -16.09 2.49 12.97
N LEU A 82 -15.45 1.33 12.80
CA LEU A 82 -16.16 0.08 12.52
C LEU A 82 -17.12 -0.33 13.64
N MET A 83 -16.75 -0.07 14.89
CA MET A 83 -17.59 -0.37 16.05
C MET A 83 -18.71 0.66 16.21
N GLU A 84 -18.37 1.95 16.21
CA GLU A 84 -19.27 3.04 16.57
C GLU A 84 -20.18 3.46 15.42
N SER A 85 -19.67 3.53 14.19
CA SER A 85 -20.40 4.04 13.03
C SER A 85 -21.03 2.92 12.20
N ILE A 86 -20.32 1.81 12.00
CA ILE A 86 -20.80 0.67 11.20
C ILE A 86 -21.55 -0.36 12.06
N GLY A 87 -21.36 -0.36 13.38
CA GLY A 87 -22.05 -1.27 14.30
C GLY A 87 -21.45 -2.68 14.38
N MET A 88 -20.19 -2.87 13.97
CA MET A 88 -19.50 -4.16 14.11
C MET A 88 -19.06 -4.40 15.56
N ASN A 89 -19.98 -4.83 16.42
CA ASN A 89 -19.69 -5.04 17.86
C ASN A 89 -18.79 -6.27 18.14
N ASN A 90 -18.86 -7.29 17.28
CA ASN A 90 -18.04 -8.49 17.44
C ASN A 90 -16.57 -8.22 17.06
N GLY A 91 -15.68 -8.23 18.05
CA GLY A 91 -14.26 -7.96 17.86
C GLY A 91 -13.54 -8.96 16.93
N ILE A 92 -14.01 -10.21 16.84
CA ILE A 92 -13.43 -11.20 15.89
C ILE A 92 -13.82 -10.83 14.46
N LEU A 93 -15.07 -10.39 14.23
CA LEU A 93 -15.50 -9.92 12.91
C LEU A 93 -14.77 -8.64 12.51
N ARG A 94 -14.60 -7.68 13.43
CA ARG A 94 -13.76 -6.49 13.18
C ARG A 94 -12.34 -6.86 12.81
N LYS A 95 -11.69 -7.78 13.53
CA LYS A 95 -10.33 -8.24 13.18
C LYS A 95 -10.27 -8.88 11.80
N ARG A 96 -11.28 -9.68 11.42
CA ARG A 96 -11.36 -10.27 10.07
C ARG A 96 -11.50 -9.17 9.00
N PHE A 97 -12.36 -8.18 9.25
CA PHE A 97 -12.54 -7.04 8.37
C PHE A 97 -11.25 -6.22 8.24
N MET A 98 -10.62 -5.84 9.35
CA MET A 98 -9.36 -5.10 9.36
C MET A 98 -8.25 -5.83 8.59
N ARG A 99 -8.16 -7.16 8.70
CA ARG A 99 -7.18 -7.93 7.92
C ARG A 99 -7.45 -7.83 6.42
N LEU A 100 -8.71 -7.90 6.01
CA LEU A 100 -9.10 -7.74 4.62
C LEU A 100 -8.86 -6.31 4.12
N LEU A 101 -9.22 -5.30 4.91
CA LEU A 101 -8.98 -3.89 4.60
C LEU A 101 -7.49 -3.59 4.47
N ASN A 102 -6.66 -4.12 5.36
CA ASN A 102 -5.21 -3.97 5.28
C ASN A 102 -4.64 -4.60 4.00
N HIS A 103 -5.22 -5.72 3.56
CA HIS A 103 -4.87 -6.31 2.27
C HIS A 103 -5.25 -5.37 1.12
N LEU A 104 -6.46 -4.81 1.11
CA LEU A 104 -6.88 -3.82 0.11
C LEU A 104 -5.93 -2.62 0.09
N LYS A 105 -5.58 -2.05 1.25
CA LYS A 105 -4.64 -0.94 1.39
C LYS A 105 -3.27 -1.23 0.78
N CYS A 106 -2.77 -2.46 0.90
CA CYS A 106 -1.48 -2.83 0.31
C CYS A 106 -1.51 -2.98 -1.21
N TYR A 107 -2.67 -3.24 -1.81
CA TYR A 107 -2.84 -3.47 -3.25
C TYR A 107 -3.38 -2.24 -4.00
N ALA A 108 -3.92 -1.27 -3.28
CA ALA A 108 -4.35 0.00 -3.84
C ALA A 108 -3.17 0.73 -4.49
N ASP A 109 -3.49 1.42 -5.58
CA ASP A 109 -2.56 2.29 -6.29
C ASP A 109 -2.65 3.71 -5.71
N TYR A 110 -1.50 4.24 -5.31
CA TYR A 110 -1.35 5.57 -4.73
C TYR A 110 -0.52 6.50 -5.62
N SER A 111 -0.17 6.07 -6.84
CA SER A 111 0.72 6.83 -7.74
C SER A 111 0.23 8.25 -8.05
N ALA A 112 -1.08 8.48 -8.01
CA ALA A 112 -1.68 9.81 -8.23
C ALA A 112 -1.42 10.81 -7.09
N ILE A 113 -1.12 10.33 -5.88
CA ILE A 113 -0.95 11.17 -4.68
C ILE A 113 0.43 11.01 -4.00
N ASP A 114 1.19 9.98 -4.36
CA ASP A 114 2.52 9.69 -3.80
C ASP A 114 3.64 10.15 -4.72
N GLU A 115 3.95 11.44 -4.68
CA GLU A 115 5.06 12.02 -5.45
C GLU A 115 6.44 11.62 -4.90
N SER A 116 6.52 11.27 -3.61
CA SER A 116 7.79 11.02 -2.90
C SER A 116 8.26 9.57 -2.98
N GLY A 117 7.44 8.66 -3.50
CA GLY A 117 7.72 7.22 -3.50
C GLY A 117 7.63 6.58 -2.11
N LEU A 118 6.79 7.13 -1.23
CA LEU A 118 6.55 6.63 0.12
C LEU A 118 6.04 5.18 0.11
N ASN A 119 5.10 4.86 -0.77
CA ASN A 119 4.54 3.53 -0.92
C ASN A 119 5.64 2.51 -1.28
N ASP A 120 6.53 2.89 -2.19
CA ASP A 120 7.63 2.02 -2.61
C ASP A 120 8.66 1.84 -1.50
N PHE A 121 8.93 2.88 -0.71
CA PHE A 121 9.73 2.74 0.50
C PHE A 121 9.13 1.74 1.49
N LEU A 122 7.83 1.83 1.76
CA LEU A 122 7.14 0.90 2.64
C LEU A 122 7.15 -0.53 2.06
N LYS A 123 6.94 -0.70 0.75
CA LYS A 123 7.08 -2.00 0.07
C LYS A 123 8.47 -2.62 0.24
N ARG A 124 9.53 -1.82 0.18
CA ARG A 124 10.92 -2.28 0.39
C ARG A 124 11.19 -2.75 1.82
N LEU A 125 10.46 -2.23 2.81
CA LEU A 125 10.50 -2.71 4.20
C LEU A 125 9.83 -4.08 4.36
N GLY A 126 8.71 -4.28 3.67
CA GLY A 126 7.95 -5.52 3.66
C GLY A 126 6.53 -5.31 3.11
N PRO A 127 5.86 -6.38 2.64
CA PRO A 127 4.53 -6.29 2.05
C PRO A 127 3.44 -5.81 3.03
N GLU A 128 3.67 -5.93 4.34
CA GLU A 128 2.74 -5.49 5.38
C GLU A 128 2.79 -3.99 5.67
N TYR A 129 3.83 -3.26 5.27
CA TYR A 129 3.98 -1.84 5.63
C TYR A 129 3.15 -0.92 4.72
N CYS A 130 2.80 -1.37 3.52
CA CYS A 130 2.01 -0.59 2.56
C CYS A 130 0.61 -0.25 3.08
N GLN A 131 0.13 -0.94 4.13
CA GLN A 131 -1.14 -0.61 4.79
C GLN A 131 -1.14 0.79 5.42
N TYR A 132 0.05 1.37 5.67
CA TYR A 132 0.21 2.69 6.27
C TYR A 132 0.32 3.82 5.24
N THR A 133 0.52 3.49 3.96
CA THR A 133 0.77 4.46 2.89
C THR A 133 -0.29 5.56 2.88
N TYR A 134 -1.56 5.18 2.81
CA TYR A 134 -2.64 6.16 2.67
C TYR A 134 -2.71 7.14 3.84
N ARG A 135 -2.63 6.62 5.08
CA ARG A 135 -2.70 7.45 6.27
C ARG A 135 -1.52 8.40 6.39
N MET A 136 -0.33 7.96 6.02
CA MET A 136 0.87 8.81 6.02
C MET A 136 0.75 9.93 4.97
N LEU A 137 0.31 9.61 3.75
CA LEU A 137 0.11 10.62 2.69
C LEU A 137 -0.96 11.64 3.09
N LEU A 138 -2.08 11.18 3.68
CA LEU A 138 -3.15 12.05 4.16
C LEU A 138 -2.67 13.01 5.24
N SER A 139 -1.74 12.57 6.10
CA SER A 139 -1.09 13.43 7.10
C SER A 139 0.02 14.34 6.51
N GLY A 140 0.15 14.39 5.19
CA GLY A 140 1.13 15.22 4.48
C GLY A 140 2.58 14.70 4.58
N VAL A 141 2.77 13.45 4.99
CA VAL A 141 4.10 12.86 5.16
C VAL A 141 4.66 12.49 3.80
N ARG A 142 5.86 13.00 3.50
CA ARG A 142 6.67 12.52 2.38
C ARG A 142 7.75 11.54 2.86
N TYR A 143 8.27 10.74 1.94
CA TYR A 143 9.38 9.82 2.22
C TYR A 143 10.59 10.52 2.86
N GLU A 144 10.93 11.73 2.41
CA GLU A 144 12.12 12.45 2.89
C GLU A 144 12.01 12.91 4.35
N ASP A 145 10.79 13.07 4.86
CA ASP A 145 10.51 13.59 6.19
C ASP A 145 10.72 12.52 7.29
N ILE A 146 10.53 11.25 6.95
CA ILE A 146 10.50 10.13 7.92
C ILE A 146 11.78 10.05 8.75
N LYS A 147 12.93 10.41 8.17
CA LYS A 147 14.23 10.38 8.87
C LYS A 147 14.29 11.33 10.08
N TYR A 148 13.44 12.36 10.10
CA TYR A 148 13.33 13.34 11.19
C TYR A 148 12.23 13.01 12.19
N PHE A 149 11.42 11.97 11.95
CA PHE A 149 10.29 11.65 12.80
C PHE A 149 10.68 10.90 14.08
N THR A 150 9.77 10.97 15.06
CA THR A 150 9.82 10.19 16.29
C THR A 150 8.78 9.06 16.26
N SER A 151 8.92 8.11 17.18
CA SER A 151 7.92 7.05 17.36
C SER A 151 6.52 7.62 17.68
N GLU A 152 6.47 8.75 18.39
CA GLU A 152 5.22 9.41 18.76
C GLU A 152 4.49 10.00 17.55
N ILE A 153 5.21 10.63 16.61
CA ILE A 153 4.62 11.17 15.37
C ILE A 153 4.02 10.03 14.53
N LEU A 154 4.75 8.92 14.38
CA LEU A 154 4.25 7.76 13.64
C LEU A 154 3.02 7.12 14.30
N GLU A 155 2.88 7.22 15.62
CA GLU A 155 1.74 6.69 16.34
C GLU A 155 0.52 7.60 16.24
N LYS A 156 0.67 8.89 16.57
CA LYS A 156 -0.44 9.85 16.68
C LYS A 156 -0.89 10.36 15.33
N GLU A 157 0.05 10.77 14.47
CA GLU A 157 -0.27 11.42 13.20
C GLU A 157 -0.44 10.40 12.07
N CYS A 158 0.38 9.33 12.06
CA CYS A 158 0.36 8.32 11.00
C CYS A 158 -0.50 7.08 11.34
N GLY A 159 -1.02 6.96 12.57
CA GLY A 159 -1.90 5.86 12.98
C GLY A 159 -1.21 4.50 13.07
N ILE A 160 0.13 4.44 13.21
CA ILE A 160 0.88 3.19 13.26
C ILE A 160 0.97 2.72 14.72
N SER A 161 -0.06 2.01 15.21
CA SER A 161 -0.12 1.53 16.59
C SER A 161 0.93 0.46 16.95
N ASN A 162 1.43 -0.30 15.97
CA ASN A 162 2.45 -1.32 16.19
C ASN A 162 3.85 -0.69 16.39
N SER A 163 4.37 -0.75 17.62
CA SER A 163 5.66 -0.17 17.98
C SER A 163 6.85 -0.80 17.25
N ILE A 164 6.78 -2.09 16.90
CA ILE A 164 7.81 -2.78 16.14
C ILE A 164 7.85 -2.24 14.70
N HIS A 165 6.69 -1.97 14.10
CA HIS A 165 6.62 -1.39 12.77
C HIS A 165 7.19 0.02 12.77
N ARG A 166 6.83 0.85 13.75
CA ARG A 166 7.40 2.20 13.93
C ARG A 166 8.93 2.17 14.03
N ALA A 167 9.47 1.28 14.86
CA ALA A 167 10.91 1.14 15.03
C ALA A 167 11.62 0.75 13.72
N LYS A 168 11.08 -0.22 12.98
CA LYS A 168 11.64 -0.67 11.70
C LYS A 168 11.59 0.41 10.62
N ILE A 169 10.47 1.14 10.52
CA ILE A 169 10.31 2.28 9.60
C ILE A 169 11.37 3.34 9.87
N LEU A 170 11.48 3.79 11.13
CA LEU A 170 12.45 4.82 11.53
C LEU A 170 13.89 4.37 11.30
N HIS A 171 14.22 3.13 11.64
CA HIS A 171 15.55 2.57 11.44
C HIS A 171 15.93 2.57 9.96
N LYS A 172 15.05 2.05 9.09
CA LYS A 172 15.32 1.97 7.65
C LYS A 172 15.45 3.35 7.01
N ALA A 173 14.58 4.30 7.35
CA ALA A 173 14.66 5.67 6.84
C ALA A 173 16.00 6.35 7.22
N LYS A 174 16.47 6.14 8.44
CA LYS A 174 17.78 6.64 8.88
C LYS A 174 18.93 5.98 8.11
N VAL A 175 18.91 4.65 7.98
CA VAL A 175 19.95 3.91 7.23
C VAL A 175 20.04 4.36 5.78
N GLU A 176 18.91 4.48 5.07
CA GLU A 176 18.90 4.94 3.67
C GLU A 176 19.38 6.39 3.53
N SER A 177 19.10 7.26 4.52
CA SER A 177 19.65 8.61 4.55
C SER A 177 21.16 8.65 4.75
N HIS A 178 21.70 7.79 5.63
CA HIS A 178 23.15 7.71 5.87
C HIS A 178 23.89 7.14 4.66
N LEU A 179 23.32 6.13 3.99
CA LEU A 179 23.93 5.51 2.82
C LEU A 179 24.00 6.48 1.62
N SER A 180 22.95 7.31 1.46
CA SER A 180 22.92 8.36 0.45
C SER A 180 23.98 9.43 0.71
N ASN A 181 24.20 9.78 1.98
CA ASN A 181 25.22 10.75 2.40
C ASN A 181 26.65 10.18 2.31
N SER A 182 26.86 8.88 2.56
CA SER A 182 28.18 8.26 2.42
C SER A 182 28.57 8.07 0.95
N ALA A 183 27.62 7.72 0.09
CA ALA A 183 27.83 7.70 -1.36
C ALA A 183 28.16 9.10 -1.89
N GLN A 184 27.55 10.15 -1.34
CA GLN A 184 27.92 11.53 -1.65
C GLN A 184 29.29 11.93 -1.09
N ALA A 185 29.66 11.51 0.12
CA ALA A 185 30.96 11.83 0.73
C ALA A 185 32.16 11.20 -0.01
N GLU A 186 31.98 10.03 -0.64
CA GLU A 186 32.98 9.46 -1.55
C GLU A 186 33.07 10.21 -2.88
N THR A 187 32.01 10.93 -3.28
CA THR A 187 32.00 11.79 -4.48
C THR A 187 32.39 13.25 -4.21
N SER A 188 32.36 13.73 -2.97
CA SER A 188 32.73 15.11 -2.61
C SER A 188 34.24 15.37 -2.65
N ASN A 189 35.07 14.33 -2.76
CA ASN A 189 36.49 14.46 -3.11
C ASN A 189 36.74 14.39 -4.63
N ARG A 190 35.69 14.26 -5.44
CA ARG A 190 35.76 14.39 -6.89
C ARG A 190 35.08 15.68 -7.30
N SER A 191 35.86 16.76 -7.18
CA SER A 191 35.66 18.02 -7.89
C SER A 191 34.98 17.82 -9.24
N GLU A 192 34.08 18.74 -9.62
CA GLU A 192 33.48 18.96 -10.94
C GLU A 192 34.47 18.80 -12.10
N THR A 193 34.82 17.56 -12.38
CA THR A 193 35.61 17.12 -13.50
C THR A 193 34.76 15.97 -14.02
N GLN A 194 33.90 16.29 -15.00
CA GLN A 194 33.34 15.25 -15.85
C GLN A 194 34.52 14.38 -16.26
N ASP A 195 34.56 13.15 -15.75
CA ASP A 195 35.61 12.22 -16.05
C ASP A 195 35.32 11.70 -17.44
N PHE A 196 35.91 12.36 -18.42
CA PHE A 196 35.80 11.97 -19.81
C PHE A 196 36.78 10.83 -20.08
N ASP A 197 36.26 9.69 -20.50
CA ASP A 197 37.11 8.54 -20.87
C ASP A 197 38.02 8.83 -22.07
N ALA A 198 37.66 9.82 -22.91
CA ALA A 198 38.46 10.26 -24.04
C ALA A 198 38.18 11.70 -24.44
N PHE A 199 39.23 12.44 -24.80
CA PHE A 199 39.14 13.75 -25.44
C PHE A 199 39.45 13.64 -26.94
N ILE A 200 38.52 14.07 -27.79
CA ILE A 200 38.69 14.07 -29.25
C ILE A 200 38.96 15.50 -29.72
N SER A 201 40.20 15.79 -30.07
CA SER A 201 40.58 17.05 -30.73
C SER A 201 40.47 16.92 -32.25
N TYR A 202 39.89 17.91 -32.92
CA TYR A 202 39.77 17.93 -34.38
C TYR A 202 39.87 19.36 -34.95
N ARG A 203 40.29 19.45 -36.22
CA ARG A 203 40.35 20.71 -36.94
C ARG A 203 38.94 21.21 -37.25
N ARG A 204 38.56 22.39 -36.72
CA ARG A 204 37.21 22.96 -36.88
C ARG A 204 36.73 23.07 -38.32
N SER A 205 37.63 23.29 -39.28
CA SER A 205 37.29 23.50 -40.70
C SER A 205 36.91 22.24 -41.47
N SER A 206 37.24 21.03 -40.99
CA SER A 206 37.02 19.80 -41.75
C SER A 206 36.80 18.52 -40.93
N GLY A 207 37.13 18.51 -39.64
CA GLY A 207 37.18 17.30 -38.81
C GLY A 207 35.91 16.97 -38.02
N SER A 208 34.91 17.85 -38.00
CA SER A 208 33.72 17.71 -37.13
C SER A 208 32.86 16.49 -37.48
N HIS A 209 32.73 16.16 -38.77
CA HIS A 209 31.93 15.02 -39.23
C HIS A 209 32.55 13.69 -38.80
N LEU A 210 33.88 13.57 -38.82
CA LEU A 210 34.60 12.36 -38.43
C LEU A 210 34.58 12.19 -36.91
N ALA A 211 34.85 13.25 -36.14
CA ALA A 211 34.79 13.22 -34.68
C ALA A 211 33.40 12.79 -34.16
N ARG A 212 32.33 13.20 -34.85
CA ARG A 212 30.96 12.80 -34.50
C ARG A 212 30.64 11.34 -34.83
N LYS A 213 31.26 10.74 -35.86
CA LYS A 213 31.08 9.33 -36.20
C LYS A 213 31.78 8.40 -35.21
N SER A 214 32.86 8.85 -34.58
CA SER A 214 33.60 8.09 -33.56
C SER A 214 32.83 7.89 -32.24
N LEU A 215 31.70 8.57 -32.06
CA LEU A 215 30.87 8.55 -30.85
C LEU A 215 29.59 7.72 -30.97
N LYS A 216 29.41 6.98 -32.08
CA LYS A 216 28.29 6.05 -32.24
C LYS A 216 28.83 4.61 -32.28
N PRO A 217 28.27 3.68 -31.49
CA PRO A 217 28.61 2.27 -31.62
C PRO A 217 28.21 1.71 -33.00
#